data_AF-A0A060BV19-F1
#
_entry.id   AF-A0A060BV19-F1
#
_cell.length_a   1.000
_cell.length_b   1.000
_cell.length_c   1.000
_cell.angle_alpha   90.00
_cell.angle_beta   90.00
_cell.angle_gamma   90.00
#
_symmetry.space_group_name_H-M   'P 1'
#
loop_
_entity.id
_entity.type
_entity.pdbx_description
1 polymer ?
#
loop_
_entity_poly.entity_id
_entity_poly.type
_entity_poly.pdbx_seq_one_letter_code
_entity_poly.pdbx_strand_id
1 'polypeptide(L)'
;RLGRGVWASSEWNTAIAGLDDTRRQLAVQAAQAVGWFDRAVFALGKTPSGQARPDELRLYTLRFPLHHDATLRREAERNRLDPAWVAAEIRAESVFNPDARSPANALGLMQVLPSTAAQVARRNGIAYGGAASLYD
;
A
#
# COMPACT_ATOMS: atom_id res chain seq x y z
N ARG A 1 -8.63 -12.12 -10.79
CA ARG A 1 -7.50 -11.26 -11.21
C ARG A 1 -6.77 -11.96 -12.36
N LEU A 2 -6.44 -11.28 -13.47
CA LEU A 2 -5.86 -11.92 -14.67
C LEU A 2 -4.31 -12.09 -14.62
N GLY A 3 -3.66 -11.78 -13.50
CA GLY A 3 -2.20 -11.90 -13.36
C GLY A 3 -1.36 -10.90 -14.17
N ARG A 4 -1.99 -9.94 -14.87
CA ARG A 4 -1.33 -8.99 -15.77
C ARG A 4 -1.02 -7.64 -15.10
N GLY A 5 -0.29 -7.66 -13.99
CA GLY A 5 -0.03 -6.46 -13.18
C GLY A 5 0.61 -5.31 -13.96
N VAL A 6 1.63 -5.60 -14.79
CA VAL A 6 2.33 -4.60 -15.62
C VAL A 6 1.39 -3.95 -16.62
N TRP A 7 0.66 -4.75 -17.39
CA TRP A 7 -0.31 -4.26 -18.37
C TRP A 7 -1.38 -3.40 -17.71
N ALA A 8 -1.93 -3.88 -16.60
CA ALA A 8 -2.98 -3.17 -15.88
C ALA A 8 -2.50 -1.78 -15.38
N SER A 9 -1.23 -1.66 -14.97
CA SER A 9 -0.66 -0.33 -14.68
C SER A 9 -0.40 0.55 -15.90
N SER A 10 -0.06 -0.05 -17.04
CA SER A 10 0.04 0.72 -18.29
C SER A 10 -1.32 1.31 -18.67
N GLU A 11 -2.38 0.50 -18.61
CA GLU A 11 -3.76 0.95 -18.85
C GLU A 11 -4.19 2.05 -17.86
N TRP A 12 -3.88 1.87 -16.57
CA TRP A 12 -4.16 2.86 -15.54
C TRP A 12 -3.50 4.22 -15.84
N ASN A 13 -2.21 4.21 -16.18
CA ASN A 13 -1.47 5.44 -16.47
C ASN A 13 -2.04 6.16 -17.69
N THR A 14 -2.40 5.41 -18.74
CA THR A 14 -3.07 5.95 -19.92
C THR A 14 -4.43 6.55 -19.59
N ALA A 15 -5.25 5.82 -18.82
CA ALA A 15 -6.60 6.27 -18.46
C ALA A 15 -6.57 7.55 -17.61
N ILE A 16 -5.74 7.59 -16.56
CA ILE A 16 -5.62 8.73 -15.65
C ILE A 16 -5.11 9.98 -16.36
N ALA A 17 -4.30 9.82 -17.42
CA ALA A 17 -3.73 10.95 -18.13
C ALA A 17 -4.77 11.87 -18.78
N GLY A 18 -5.93 11.34 -19.16
CA GLY A 18 -7.02 12.08 -19.80
C GLY A 18 -8.12 12.58 -18.86
N LEU A 19 -8.03 12.30 -17.55
CA LEU A 19 -9.10 12.63 -16.60
C LEU A 19 -8.94 14.04 -16.00
N ASP A 20 -10.06 14.74 -15.88
CA ASP A 20 -10.18 15.89 -14.98
C ASP A 20 -10.02 15.48 -13.50
N ASP A 21 -9.98 16.46 -12.60
CA ASP A 21 -9.72 16.23 -11.18
C ASP A 21 -10.79 15.38 -10.51
N THR A 22 -12.06 15.63 -10.82
CA THR A 22 -13.17 14.89 -10.20
C THR A 22 -13.14 13.44 -10.63
N ARG A 23 -12.99 13.18 -11.94
CA ARG A 23 -12.93 11.82 -12.49
C ARG A 23 -11.70 11.08 -12.01
N ARG A 24 -10.56 11.76 -11.87
CA ARG A 24 -9.34 11.16 -11.33
C ARG A 24 -9.51 10.75 -9.87
N GLN A 25 -10.10 11.61 -9.03
CA GLN A 25 -10.38 11.28 -7.63
C GLN A 25 -11.34 10.09 -7.50
N LEU A 26 -12.40 10.04 -8.32
CA LEU A 26 -13.31 8.90 -8.39
C LEU A 26 -12.61 7.62 -8.87
N ALA A 27 -11.73 7.71 -9.86
CA ALA A 27 -10.94 6.57 -10.32
C ALA A 27 -10.03 6.05 -9.19
N VAL A 28 -9.36 6.93 -8.45
CA VAL A 28 -8.53 6.57 -7.29
C VAL A 28 -9.36 5.85 -6.23
N GLN A 29 -10.54 6.38 -5.89
CA GLN A 29 -11.45 5.75 -4.95
C GLN A 29 -11.90 4.36 -5.42
N ALA A 30 -12.23 4.21 -6.70
CA ALA A 30 -12.64 2.93 -7.29
C ALA A 30 -11.49 1.90 -7.28
N ALA A 31 -10.26 2.33 -7.57
CA ALA A 31 -9.08 1.47 -7.51
C ALA A 31 -8.81 0.98 -6.08
N GLN A 32 -8.95 1.86 -5.08
CA GLN A 32 -8.82 1.48 -3.67
C GLN A 32 -9.87 0.46 -3.26
N ALA A 33 -11.13 0.61 -3.70
CA ALA A 33 -12.20 -0.33 -3.39
C ALA A 33 -11.94 -1.78 -3.87
N VAL A 34 -11.06 -1.96 -4.87
CA VAL A 34 -10.68 -3.28 -5.41
C VAL A 34 -9.27 -3.72 -5.02
N GLY A 35 -8.64 -3.08 -4.04
CA GLY A 35 -7.34 -3.49 -3.52
C GLY A 35 -6.13 -2.98 -4.31
N TRP A 36 -6.29 -1.91 -5.10
CA TRP A 36 -5.22 -1.28 -5.87
C TRP A 36 -4.73 0.01 -5.20
N PHE A 37 -4.00 -0.17 -4.10
CA PHE A 37 -3.55 0.93 -3.23
C PHE A 37 -2.27 1.61 -3.72
N ASP A 38 -1.35 0.82 -4.28
CA ASP A 38 0.00 1.23 -4.63
C ASP A 38 0.04 2.36 -5.66
N ARG A 39 -0.76 2.28 -6.72
CA ARG A 39 -0.68 3.22 -7.85
C ARG A 39 -1.71 4.33 -7.82
N ALA A 40 -2.86 4.08 -7.20
CA ALA A 40 -3.96 5.03 -7.17
C ALA A 40 -3.56 6.31 -6.40
N VAL A 41 -2.83 6.18 -5.30
CA VAL A 41 -2.39 7.34 -4.50
C VAL A 41 -1.39 8.23 -5.26
N PHE A 42 -0.56 7.65 -6.15
CA PHE A 42 0.42 8.42 -6.92
C PHE A 42 -0.21 9.24 -8.06
N ALA A 43 -1.50 9.04 -8.36
CA ALA A 43 -2.25 9.89 -9.29
C ALA A 43 -2.69 11.23 -8.67
N LEU A 44 -2.41 11.47 -7.39
CA LEU A 44 -2.82 12.67 -6.66
C LEU A 44 -1.63 13.61 -6.39
N GLY A 45 -1.93 14.90 -6.31
CA GLY A 45 -0.98 15.96 -5.92
C GLY A 45 -0.14 16.51 -7.06
N LYS A 46 -0.14 15.84 -8.22
CA LYS A 46 0.45 16.33 -9.48
C LYS A 46 -0.36 15.86 -10.69
N THR A 47 -0.36 16.66 -11.75
CA THR A 47 -0.86 16.23 -13.07
C THR A 47 0.11 15.22 -13.71
N PRO A 48 -0.35 14.48 -14.74
CA PRO A 48 0.54 13.72 -15.62
C PRO A 48 1.67 14.57 -16.24
N SER A 49 1.41 15.87 -16.47
CA SER A 49 2.40 16.85 -16.95
C SER A 49 3.31 17.41 -15.84
N GLY A 50 3.17 16.96 -14.59
CA GLY A 50 4.01 17.34 -13.45
C GLY A 50 3.60 18.63 -12.73
N GLN A 51 2.49 19.27 -13.10
CA GLN A 51 1.99 20.47 -12.43
C GLN A 51 1.43 20.13 -11.05
N ALA A 52 1.82 20.90 -10.03
CA ALA A 52 1.38 20.67 -8.65
C ALA A 52 -0.13 20.90 -8.49
N ARG A 53 -0.78 20.04 -7.69
CA ARG A 53 -2.18 20.17 -7.27
C ARG A 53 -2.26 20.19 -5.74
N PRO A 54 -2.03 21.34 -5.09
CA PRO A 54 -1.93 21.41 -3.63
C PRO A 54 -3.23 21.02 -2.92
N ASP A 55 -4.39 21.26 -3.53
CA ASP A 55 -5.69 20.91 -2.94
C ASP A 55 -5.84 19.39 -2.75
N GLU A 56 -5.25 18.60 -3.65
CA GLU A 56 -5.28 17.13 -3.54
C GLU A 56 -4.44 16.59 -2.39
N LEU A 57 -3.49 17.39 -1.87
CA LEU A 57 -2.73 17.01 -0.68
C LEU A 57 -3.62 16.89 0.55
N ARG A 58 -4.77 17.57 0.56
CA ARG A 58 -5.77 17.53 1.65
C ARG A 58 -6.71 16.33 1.56
N LEU A 59 -6.65 15.53 0.49
CA LEU A 59 -7.47 14.33 0.30
C LEU A 59 -6.94 13.16 1.14
N TYR A 60 -6.91 13.32 2.46
CA TYR A 60 -6.28 12.34 3.38
C TYR A 60 -6.85 10.94 3.23
N THR A 61 -8.17 10.80 3.12
CA THR A 61 -8.82 9.49 2.95
C THR A 61 -8.37 8.78 1.66
N LEU A 62 -8.12 9.53 0.59
CA LEU A 62 -7.61 8.97 -0.65
C LEU A 62 -6.09 8.78 -0.62
N ARG A 63 -5.32 9.55 0.15
CA ARG A 63 -3.85 9.44 0.20
C ARG A 63 -3.34 8.43 1.23
N PHE A 64 -4.16 8.14 2.23
CA PHE A 64 -3.85 7.24 3.35
C PHE A 64 -5.03 6.30 3.59
N PRO A 65 -5.34 5.40 2.63
CA PRO A 65 -6.39 4.41 2.83
C PRO A 65 -5.95 3.42 3.92
N LEU A 66 -6.47 3.57 5.15
CA LEU A 66 -6.15 2.73 6.30
C LEU A 66 -6.85 1.36 6.17
N HIS A 67 -6.39 0.53 5.23
CA HIS A 67 -6.77 -0.88 5.19
C HIS A 67 -6.11 -1.64 6.33
N HIS A 68 -6.79 -2.70 6.80
CA HIS A 68 -6.37 -3.48 7.97
C HIS A 68 -6.33 -2.68 9.29
N ASP A 69 -7.01 -1.53 9.40
CA ASP A 69 -7.00 -0.65 10.59
C ASP A 69 -7.25 -1.42 11.90
N ALA A 70 -8.23 -2.33 11.93
CA ALA A 70 -8.52 -3.14 13.11
C ALA A 70 -7.35 -4.06 13.53
N THR A 71 -6.68 -4.69 12.56
CA THR A 71 -5.50 -5.53 12.82
C THR A 71 -4.29 -4.70 13.20
N LEU A 72 -4.06 -3.60 12.48
CA LEU A 72 -2.98 -2.67 12.75
C LEU A 72 -3.08 -2.11 14.18
N ARG A 73 -4.25 -1.60 14.58
CA ARG A 73 -4.47 -1.07 15.94
C ARG A 73 -4.24 -2.14 16.99
N ARG A 74 -4.82 -3.33 16.80
CA ARG A 74 -4.68 -4.45 17.72
C ARG A 74 -3.21 -4.85 17.91
N GLU A 75 -2.46 -5.02 16.82
CA GLU A 75 -1.05 -5.41 16.92
C GLU A 75 -0.16 -4.27 17.42
N ALA A 76 -0.46 -3.01 17.08
CA ALA A 76 0.24 -1.84 17.62
C ALA A 76 0.04 -1.74 19.14
N GLU A 77 -1.20 -1.87 19.63
CA GLU A 77 -1.51 -1.88 21.06
C GLU A 77 -0.81 -3.02 21.81
N ARG A 78 -0.85 -4.25 21.27
CA ARG A 78 -0.15 -5.41 21.84
C ARG A 78 1.35 -5.17 21.99
N ASN A 79 1.95 -4.46 21.06
CA ASN A 79 3.38 -4.15 21.07
C ASN A 79 3.72 -2.79 21.70
N ARG A 80 2.72 -2.07 22.25
CA ARG A 80 2.87 -0.72 22.84
C ARG A 80 3.48 0.29 21.86
N LEU A 81 3.04 0.23 20.61
CA LEU A 81 3.42 1.14 19.53
C LEU A 81 2.27 2.10 19.22
N ASP A 82 2.60 3.31 18.77
CA ASP A 82 1.60 4.23 18.22
C ASP A 82 1.04 3.66 16.90
N PRO A 83 -0.28 3.40 16.78
CA PRO A 83 -0.89 2.94 15.54
C PRO A 83 -0.60 3.87 14.35
N ALA A 84 -0.53 5.19 14.56
CA ALA A 84 -0.22 6.13 13.49
C ALA A 84 1.21 5.94 12.96
N TRP A 85 2.15 5.60 13.85
CA TRP A 85 3.54 5.31 13.46
C TRP A 85 3.64 4.01 12.65
N VAL A 86 2.96 2.94 13.09
CA VAL A 86 2.90 1.68 12.33
C VAL A 86 2.25 1.87 10.96
N ALA A 87 1.19 2.68 10.89
CA ALA A 87 0.54 3.03 9.63
C ALA A 87 1.47 3.83 8.69
N ALA A 88 2.27 4.75 9.24
CA ALA A 88 3.25 5.50 8.48
C ALA A 88 4.34 4.59 7.89
N GLU A 89 4.82 3.62 8.66
CA GLU A 89 5.78 2.62 8.20
C GLU A 89 5.22 1.78 7.05
N ILE A 90 4.04 1.19 7.22
CA ILE A 90 3.36 0.42 6.16
C ILE A 90 3.15 1.26 4.90
N ARG A 91 2.79 2.54 5.06
CA ARG A 91 2.59 3.47 3.94
C ARG A 91 3.89 3.73 3.19
N ALA A 92 5.01 3.85 3.89
CA ALA A 92 6.32 4.07 3.31
C ALA A 92 6.83 2.83 2.55
N GLU A 93 6.60 1.64 3.12
CA GLU A 93 7.11 0.37 2.59
C GLU A 93 6.30 -0.17 1.40
N SER A 94 4.96 -0.21 1.51
CA SER A 94 4.13 -0.92 0.51
C SER A 94 2.96 -0.10 -0.01
N VAL A 95 2.70 1.08 0.55
CA VAL A 95 1.47 1.84 0.29
C VAL A 95 0.22 1.00 0.62
N PHE A 96 0.27 0.21 1.70
CA PHE A 96 -0.79 -0.72 2.11
C PHE A 96 -1.11 -1.82 1.09
N ASN A 97 -0.20 -2.16 0.18
CA ASN A 97 -0.39 -3.28 -0.74
C ASN A 97 0.07 -4.60 -0.06
N PRO A 98 -0.85 -5.50 0.33
CA PRO A 98 -0.48 -6.76 0.97
C PRO A 98 0.24 -7.71 0.00
N ASP A 99 0.10 -7.54 -1.32
CA ASP A 99 0.75 -8.37 -2.33
C ASP A 99 2.12 -7.81 -2.79
N ALA A 100 2.64 -6.77 -2.12
CA ALA A 100 3.86 -6.09 -2.54
C ALA A 100 5.09 -7.00 -2.44
N ARG A 101 5.93 -6.99 -3.49
CA ARG A 101 7.21 -7.70 -3.55
C ARG A 101 8.30 -6.82 -4.15
N SER A 102 9.35 -6.56 -3.39
CA SER A 102 10.51 -5.80 -3.87
C SER A 102 11.47 -6.65 -4.73
N PRO A 103 12.38 -6.01 -5.50
CA PRO A 103 13.47 -6.70 -6.18
C PRO A 103 14.41 -7.47 -5.24
N ALA A 104 14.53 -7.01 -3.98
CA ALA A 104 15.30 -7.67 -2.93
C ALA A 104 14.52 -8.80 -2.24
N ASN A 105 13.31 -9.13 -2.72
CA ASN A 105 12.42 -10.16 -2.16
C ASN A 105 11.87 -9.82 -0.77
N ALA A 106 11.66 -8.52 -0.49
CA ALA A 106 10.91 -8.04 0.66
C ALA A 106 9.40 -8.15 0.37
N LEU A 107 8.61 -8.67 1.30
CA LEU A 107 7.24 -9.11 1.05
C LEU A 107 6.21 -8.40 1.95
N GLY A 108 5.01 -8.20 1.41
CA GLY A 108 3.83 -7.81 2.18
C GLY A 108 3.77 -6.35 2.60
N LEU A 109 2.84 -6.06 3.51
CA LEU A 109 2.52 -4.70 3.99
C LEU A 109 3.74 -3.95 4.54
N MET A 110 4.63 -4.66 5.23
CA MET A 110 5.81 -4.08 5.90
C MET A 110 7.12 -4.41 5.19
N GLN A 111 7.07 -4.95 3.95
CA GLN A 111 8.24 -5.31 3.15
C GLN A 111 9.30 -6.07 3.98
N VAL A 112 8.89 -7.21 4.55
CA VAL A 112 9.78 -8.04 5.38
C VAL A 112 10.51 -9.05 4.51
N LEU A 113 11.83 -9.16 4.68
CA LEU A 113 12.61 -10.24 4.06
C LEU A 113 12.27 -11.59 4.73
N PRO A 114 12.10 -12.69 3.96
CA PRO A 114 11.85 -14.01 4.54
C PRO A 114 12.90 -14.48 5.56
N SER A 115 14.17 -14.09 5.37
CA SER A 115 15.25 -14.37 6.31
C SER A 115 15.09 -13.59 7.62
N THR A 116 14.72 -12.31 7.54
CA THR A 116 14.41 -11.47 8.70
C THR A 116 13.19 -12.00 9.44
N ALA A 117 12.11 -12.36 8.73
CA ALA A 117 10.92 -12.95 9.32
C ALA A 117 11.24 -14.23 10.10
N ALA A 118 12.02 -15.15 9.51
CA ALA A 118 12.44 -16.38 10.17
C ALA A 118 13.25 -16.11 11.45
N GLN A 119 14.14 -15.11 11.42
CA GLN A 119 14.94 -14.73 12.59
C GLN A 119 14.08 -14.11 13.70
N VAL A 120 13.20 -13.17 13.35
CA VAL A 120 12.30 -12.50 14.30
C VAL A 120 11.31 -13.49 14.89
N ALA A 121 10.71 -14.36 14.07
CA ALA A 121 9.78 -15.37 14.54
C ALA A 121 10.43 -16.32 15.55
N ARG A 122 11.65 -16.80 15.26
CA ARG A 122 12.41 -17.66 16.18
C ARG A 122 12.72 -16.95 17.50
N ARG A 123 13.13 -15.69 17.46
CA ARG A 123 13.45 -14.91 18.68
C ARG A 123 12.24 -14.67 19.56
N ASN A 124 11.05 -14.56 18.97
CA ASN A 124 9.81 -14.24 19.67
C ASN A 124 8.89 -15.45 19.89
N GLY A 125 9.32 -16.67 19.52
CA GLY A 125 8.50 -17.87 19.66
C GLY A 125 7.23 -17.89 18.79
N ILE A 126 7.25 -17.17 17.66
CA ILE A 126 6.13 -17.08 16.72
C ILE A 126 6.25 -18.18 15.67
N ALA A 127 5.13 -18.85 15.35
CA ALA A 127 5.09 -19.80 14.25
C ALA A 127 5.24 -19.08 12.90
N TYR A 128 6.16 -19.53 12.06
CA TYR A 128 6.40 -18.93 10.74
C TYR A 128 6.08 -19.94 9.64
N GLY A 129 5.06 -19.63 8.83
CA GLY A 129 4.58 -20.48 7.73
C GLY A 129 5.44 -20.40 6.46
N GLY A 130 6.61 -19.79 6.52
CA GLY A 130 7.46 -19.53 5.36
C GLY A 130 7.07 -18.24 4.63
N ALA A 131 7.76 -17.96 3.51
CA ALA A 131 7.66 -16.68 2.83
C ALA A 131 6.23 -16.29 2.38
N ALA A 132 5.41 -17.28 2.03
CA ALA A 132 4.02 -17.04 1.61
C ALA A 132 3.17 -16.43 2.74
N SER A 133 3.45 -16.79 4.00
CA SER A 133 2.73 -16.24 5.17
C SER A 133 2.99 -14.75 5.42
N LEU A 134 3.90 -14.12 4.66
CA LEU A 134 4.14 -12.66 4.74
C LEU A 134 3.15 -11.85 3.89
N TYR A 135 2.30 -12.50 3.10
CA TYR A 135 1.21 -11.85 2.36
C TYR A 135 -0.14 -11.91 3.10
N ASP A 136 -0.22 -12.65 4.21
CA ASP A 136 -1.44 -12.92 4.97
C ASP A 136 -1.77 -11.84 6.02
#